data_AF-A0A7C2RKG4-F1
#
_entry.id   AF-A0A7C2RKG4-F1
#
_cell.length_a   1.000
_cell.length_b   1.000
_cell.length_c   1.000
_cell.angle_alpha   90.00
_cell.angle_beta   90.00
_cell.angle_gamma   90.00
#
_symmetry.space_group_name_H-M   'P 1'
#
loop_
_entity.id
_entity.type
_entity.pdbx_description
1 polymer ?
#
loop_
_entity_poly.entity_id
_entity_poly.type
_entity_poly.pdbx_seq_one_letter_code
_entity_poly.pdbx_strand_id
1 'polypeptide(L)' 'MKIKYDYCKIAPHQNKYIVEYGHSTYKGYALSSPIKVADRAFSTEKKAVRFAKKIVPVECIKKEGK' A
#
# COMPACT_ATOMS: atom_id res chain seq x y z
N MET A 1 1.05 8.20 -16.02
CA MET A 1 0.48 7.01 -15.33
C MET A 1 -0.32 7.53 -14.14
N LYS A 2 -1.65 7.38 -14.10
CA LYS A 2 -2.47 7.90 -13.00
C LYS A 2 -2.19 7.09 -11.74
N ILE A 3 -1.27 7.58 -10.93
CA ILE A 3 -1.11 7.15 -9.54
C ILE A 3 -2.46 7.38 -8.86
N LYS A 4 -3.14 6.30 -8.48
CA LYS A 4 -4.50 6.39 -7.92
C LYS A 4 -4.50 6.62 -6.42
N TYR A 5 -3.40 6.31 -5.74
CA TYR A 5 -3.32 6.24 -4.28
C TYR A 5 -1.97 6.80 -3.82
N ASP A 6 -1.94 7.40 -2.63
CA ASP A 6 -0.77 7.99 -1.97
C ASP A 6 -0.49 7.31 -0.61
N TYR A 7 -1.17 6.21 -0.34
CA TYR A 7 -0.87 5.30 0.77
C TYR A 7 -0.79 3.87 0.26
N CYS A 8 0.30 3.18 0.62
CA CYS A 8 0.44 1.74 0.45
C CYS A 8 1.26 1.16 1.59
N LYS A 9 0.75 0.10 2.21
CA LYS A 9 1.43 -0.65 3.26
C LYS A 9 1.50 -2.12 2.87
N ILE A 10 2.69 -2.70 2.97
CA ILE A 10 2.92 -4.13 2.78
C ILE A 10 3.29 -4.72 4.14
N ALA A 11 2.50 -5.69 4.61
CA ALA A 11 2.75 -6.37 5.88
C ALA A 11 2.64 -7.89 5.72
N PRO A 12 3.51 -8.67 6.38
CA PRO A 12 3.35 -10.12 6.46
C PRO A 12 2.15 -10.47 7.35
N HIS A 13 1.33 -11.43 6.93
CA HIS A 13 0.19 -11.93 7.69
C HIS A 13 0.06 -13.44 7.52
N GLN A 14 0.26 -14.17 8.64
CA GLN A 14 0.25 -15.63 8.75
C GLN A 14 1.27 -16.34 7.83
N ASN A 15 1.03 -16.37 6.52
CA ASN A 15 1.91 -16.92 5.47
C ASN A 15 1.79 -16.17 4.12
N LYS A 16 1.17 -14.99 4.15
CA LYS A 16 0.89 -14.16 2.98
C LYS A 16 1.44 -12.76 3.22
N TYR A 17 1.46 -11.97 2.16
CA TYR A 17 1.78 -10.55 2.20
C TYR A 17 0.51 -9.77 1.85
N ILE A 18 0.02 -8.97 2.79
CA ILE A 18 -1.14 -8.11 2.57
C ILE A 18 -0.62 -6.75 2.09
N VAL A 19 -1.17 -6.30 0.97
CA VAL A 19 -0.98 -4.94 0.46
C VAL A 19 -2.23 -4.15 0.76
N GLU A 20 -2.16 -3.27 1.76
CA GLU A 20 -3.20 -2.28 2.04
C GLU A 20 -2.91 -1.01 1.25
N TYR A 21 -3.92 -0.41 0.64
CA TYR A 21 -3.74 0.83 -0.14
C TYR A 21 -4.95 1.75 -0.02
N GLY A 22 -4.71 3.05 -0.23
CA GLY A 22 -5.75 4.06 -0.13
C GLY A 22 -5.18 5.47 -0.13
N HIS A 23 -5.79 6.34 0.69
CA HIS A 23 -5.46 7.76 0.70
C HIS A 23 -4.86 8.23 2.02
N SER A 24 -3.68 8.83 1.98
CA SER A 24 -3.05 9.54 3.11
C SER A 24 -3.31 11.04 3.06
N THR A 25 -3.71 11.59 1.92
CA THR A 25 -4.13 12.98 1.78
C THR A 25 -5.57 13.11 1.26
N TYR A 26 -6.26 14.16 1.70
CA TYR A 26 -7.57 14.54 1.18
C TYR A 26 -7.64 16.06 1.02
N LYS A 27 -8.01 16.54 -0.18
CA LYS A 27 -8.06 17.97 -0.51
C LYS A 27 -6.78 18.76 -0.14
N GLY A 28 -5.61 18.14 -0.27
CA GLY A 28 -4.32 18.77 0.05
C GLY A 28 -3.91 18.70 1.53
N TYR A 29 -4.74 18.14 2.40
CA TYR A 29 -4.42 17.95 3.81
C TYR A 29 -3.94 16.52 4.07
N ALA A 30 -2.87 16.38 4.85
CA ALA A 30 -2.44 15.08 5.36
C ALA A 30 -3.43 14.61 6.45
N LEU A 31 -3.90 13.38 6.32
CA LEU A 31 -4.82 12.77 7.28
C LEU A 31 -4.04 12.21 8.48
N SER A 32 -4.63 12.31 9.67
CA SER A 32 -4.08 11.70 10.88
C SER A 32 -4.01 10.17 10.79
N SER A 33 -4.90 9.57 10.00
CA SER A 33 -4.89 8.15 9.67
C SER A 33 -5.27 7.96 8.20
N PRO A 34 -4.57 7.07 7.47
CA PRO A 34 -4.89 6.79 6.08
C PRO A 34 -6.30 6.22 5.93
N ILE A 35 -7.04 6.70 4.93
CA ILE A 35 -8.30 6.10 4.49
C ILE A 35 -7.95 4.86 3.68
N LYS A 36 -8.18 3.68 4.25
CA LYS A 36 -8.01 2.42 3.54
C LYS A 36 -9.12 2.26 2.51
N VAL A 37 -8.74 2.04 1.25
CA VAL A 37 -9.69 1.80 0.15
C VAL A 37 -9.93 0.30 0.02
N ALA A 38 -8.86 -0.49 0.03
CA ALA A 38 -8.93 -1.95 -0.03
C ALA A 38 -7.58 -2.57 0.37
N ASP A 39 -7.62 -3.88 0.59
CA ASP A 39 -6.45 -4.71 0.78
C ASP A 39 -6.39 -5.86 -0.25
N ARG A 40 -5.20 -6.41 -0.46
CA ARG A 40 -5.00 -7.56 -1.33
C ARG A 40 -3.90 -8.47 -0.81
N ALA A 41 -4.20 -9.76 -0.70
CA ALA A 41 -3.24 -10.76 -0.25
C ALA A 41 -2.45 -11.38 -1.41
N PHE A 42 -1.15 -11.60 -1.18
CA PHE A 42 -0.23 -12.25 -2.10
C PHE A 42 0.54 -13.37 -1.42
N SER A 43 0.91 -14.39 -2.21
CA SER A 43 1.68 -15.53 -1.70
C SER A 43 3.14 -15.21 -1.39
N THR A 44 3.72 -14.14 -1.97
CA THR A 44 5.13 -13.77 -1.78
C THR A 44 5.30 -12.25 -1.73
N GLU A 45 6.35 -11.78 -1.05
CA GLU A 45 6.68 -10.36 -0.96
C GLU A 45 6.92 -9.76 -2.35
N LYS A 46 7.63 -10.50 -3.22
CA LYS A 46 7.95 -10.05 -4.58
C LYS A 46 6.69 -9.76 -5.39
N LYS A 47 5.62 -10.57 -5.24
CA LYS A 47 4.33 -10.33 -5.89
C LYS A 47 3.63 -9.10 -5.31
N ALA A 48 3.62 -8.96 -3.98
CA ALA A 48 3.06 -7.81 -3.29
C ALA A 48 3.74 -6.50 -3.72
N VAL A 49 5.07 -6.46 -3.76
CA VAL A 49 5.85 -5.28 -4.19
C VAL A 49 5.59 -4.93 -5.64
N ARG A 50 5.53 -5.92 -6.54
CA ARG A 50 5.20 -5.67 -7.95
C ARG A 50 3.82 -5.05 -8.11
N PHE A 51 2.84 -5.51 -7.33
CA PHE A 51 1.51 -4.92 -7.32
C PHE A 51 1.52 -3.49 -6.76
N ALA A 52 2.18 -3.26 -5.62
CA ALA A 52 2.29 -1.93 -5.01
C ALA A 52 2.88 -0.89 -5.97
N LYS A 53 3.99 -1.22 -6.65
CA LYS A 53 4.62 -0.34 -7.67
C LYS A 53 3.72 -0.01 -8.85
N LYS A 54 2.67 -0.82 -9.11
CA LYS A 54 1.70 -0.57 -10.18
C LYS A 54 0.65 0.48 -9.78
N ILE A 55 0.34 0.59 -8.49
CA ILE A 55 -0.80 1.38 -7.97
C ILE A 55 -0.36 2.68 -7.27
N VAL A 56 0.84 2.71 -6.71
CA VAL A 56 1.41 3.86 -5.98
C VAL A 56 2.85 4.15 -6.43
N PRO A 57 3.36 5.37 -6.19
CA PRO A 57 4.78 5.68 -6.33
C PRO A 57 5.59 4.85 -5.35
N VAL A 58 6.85 4.59 -5.68
CA VAL A 58 7.75 3.79 -4.83
C VAL A 58 7.92 4.41 -3.44
N GLU A 59 7.96 5.74 -3.37
CA GLU A 59 8.10 6.53 -2.14
C GLU A 59 6.94 6.33 -1.15
N CYS A 60 5.74 6.00 -1.66
CA CYS A 60 4.55 5.78 -0.83
C CYS A 60 4.44 4.34 -0.31
N ILE A 61 5.33 3.43 -0.71
CA ILE A 61 5.30 2.02 -0.30
C ILE A 61 5.99 1.88 1.06
N LYS A 62 5.20 1.72 2.11
CA LYS A 62 5.69 1.37 3.44
C LYS A 62 5.74 -0.14 3.58
N LYS A 63 6.89 -0.69 3.94
CA LYS A 63 7.03 -2.10 4.29
C LYS A 63 7.20 -2.21 5.79
N GLU A 64 6.33 -2.97 6.44
CA GLU A 64 6.60 -3.39 7.81
C GLU A 64 7.42 -4.69 7.75
N GLY A 65 8.68 -4.57 8.15
CA GLY A 65 9.55 -5.72 8.37
C GLY A 65 9.13 -6.47 9.63
N LYS A 66 9.50 -7.75 9.68
CA LYS A 66 9.50 -8.54 10.91
C LYS A 66 10.55 -8.01 11.88
#